data_AF-A0A3N5IBM9-F1
#
_entry.id   AF-A0A3N5IBM9-F1
#
_cell.length_a   1.000
_cell.length_b   1.000
_cell.length_c   1.000
_cell.angle_alpha   90.00
_cell.angle_beta   90.00
_cell.angle_gamma   90.00
#
_symmetry.space_group_name_H-M   'P 1'
#
loop_
_entity.id
_entity.type
_entity.pdbx_description
1 polymer ?
#
loop_
_entity_poly.entity_id
_entity_poly.type
_entity_poly.pdbx_seq_one_letter_code
_entity_poly.pdbx_strand_id
1 'polypeptide(L)' 'MVGDKASDLVAARAVGAGAVLVLTGYGRGEWEYRRERLDVQPDHVATDLLDAVDWVLARRVAA' A
#
# COMPACT_ATOMS: atom_id res chain seq x y z
N MET A 1 5.57 3.87 2.51
CA MET A 1 4.66 4.80 1.81
C MET A 1 3.27 4.22 1.85
N VAL A 2 2.30 5.05 2.21
CA VAL A 2 0.87 4.71 2.14
C VAL A 2 0.31 5.56 1.00
N GLY A 3 -0.35 4.94 0.02
CA GLY A 3 -0.84 5.63 -1.17
C GLY A 3 -1.95 4.87 -1.88
N ASP A 4 -2.61 5.51 -2.83
CA ASP A 4 -3.76 4.97 -3.56
C ASP A 4 -3.44 4.65 -5.03
N LYS A 5 -2.18 4.82 -5.46
CA LYS A 5 -1.72 4.57 -6.83
C LYS A 5 -0.58 3.58 -6.91
N ALA A 6 -0.47 2.90 -8.06
CA ALA A 6 0.66 2.03 -8.36
C ALA A 6 2.01 2.75 -8.29
N SER A 7 2.06 4.04 -8.69
CA SER A 7 3.28 4.86 -8.62
C SER A 7 3.82 5.02 -7.19
N ASP A 8 2.94 5.04 -6.19
CA ASP A 8 3.34 5.13 -4.79
C ASP A 8 4.05 3.85 -4.34
N LEU A 9 3.58 2.69 -4.81
CA LEU A 9 4.21 1.39 -4.55
C LEU A 9 5.61 1.31 -5.16
N VAL A 10 5.76 1.81 -6.39
CA VAL A 10 7.06 1.90 -7.07
C VAL A 10 8.01 2.84 -6.32
N ALA A 11 7.53 4.02 -5.93
CA ALA A 11 8.32 4.99 -5.16
C ALA A 11 8.76 4.41 -3.80
N ALA A 12 7.88 3.69 -3.10
CA ALA A 12 8.21 3.01 -1.86
C ALA A 12 9.36 2.02 -2.04
N ARG A 13 9.26 1.17 -3.07
CA ARG A 13 10.27 0.14 -3.36
C ARG A 13 11.62 0.75 -3.72
N ALA A 14 11.62 1.84 -4.49
CA ALA A 14 12.84 2.54 -4.92
C ALA A 14 13.68 3.06 -3.74
N VAL A 15 13.05 3.38 -2.60
CA VAL A 15 13.75 3.86 -1.39
C VAL A 15 13.84 2.81 -0.29
N GLY A 16 13.47 1.56 -0.56
CA GLY A 16 13.48 0.47 0.43
C GLY A 16 12.43 0.62 1.54
N ALA A 17 11.39 1.43 1.34
CA ALA A 17 10.29 1.57 2.29
C ALA A 17 9.22 0.47 2.07
N GLY A 18 8.45 0.17 3.11
CA GLY A 18 7.24 -0.65 2.96
C GLY A 18 6.18 0.06 2.12
N ALA A 19 5.42 -0.68 1.33
CA ALA A 19 4.42 -0.20 0.40
C ALA A 19 3.01 -0.63 0.85
N VAL A 20 2.13 0.33 1.15
CA VAL A 20 0.73 0.06 1.54
C VAL A 20 -0.20 0.71 0.52
N LEU A 21 -1.08 -0.09 -0.08
CA LEU A 21 -2.13 0.38 -0.98
C LEU A 21 -3.42 0.58 -0.18
N VAL A 22 -3.94 1.80 -0.09
CA VAL A 22 -5.28 2.04 0.48
C VAL A 22 -6.35 1.88 -0.59
N LEU A 23 -7.50 1.31 -0.24
CA LEU A 23 -8.63 1.09 -1.17
C LEU A 23 -9.55 2.31 -1.30
N THR A 24 -9.24 3.41 -0.62
CA THR A 24 -9.85 4.73 -0.84
C THR A 24 -9.21 5.44 -2.03
N GLY A 25 -9.90 6.43 -2.62
CA GLY A 25 -9.38 7.14 -3.81
C GLY A 25 -9.37 6.23 -5.04
N TYR A 26 -8.26 6.21 -5.79
CA TYR A 26 -8.09 5.34 -6.96
C TYR A 26 -7.76 3.88 -6.61
N GLY A 27 -7.37 3.61 -5.36
CA GLY A 27 -6.72 2.34 -5.00
C GLY A 27 -7.61 1.11 -5.11
N ARG A 28 -8.93 1.23 -4.92
CA ARG A 28 -9.85 0.11 -5.21
C ARG A 28 -9.80 -0.30 -6.68
N GLY A 29 -9.76 0.67 -7.59
CA GLY A 29 -9.65 0.40 -9.02
C GLY A 29 -8.27 -0.17 -9.39
N GLU A 30 -7.19 0.32 -8.75
CA GLU A 30 -5.85 -0.29 -8.88
C GLU A 30 -5.89 -1.78 -8.48
N TRP A 31 -6.52 -2.09 -7.35
CA TRP A 31 -6.56 -3.45 -6.81
C TRP A 31 -7.48 -4.39 -7.61
N GLU A 32 -8.70 -3.98 -7.93
CA GLU A 32 -9.67 -4.87 -8.57
C GLU A 32 -9.34 -5.13 -10.05
N TYR A 33 -8.87 -4.11 -10.77
CA TYR A 33 -8.70 -4.20 -12.22
C TYR A 33 -7.24 -4.34 -12.68
N ARG A 34 -6.28 -3.95 -11.83
CA ARG A 34 -4.86 -3.85 -12.24
C ARG A 34 -3.90 -4.61 -11.32
N ARG A 35 -4.37 -5.31 -10.30
CA ARG A 35 -3.50 -6.04 -9.34
C ARG A 35 -2.43 -6.90 -10.00
N GLU A 36 -2.78 -7.66 -11.02
CA GLU A 36 -1.83 -8.55 -11.72
C GLU A 36 -0.79 -7.79 -12.56
N ARG A 37 -1.06 -6.51 -12.84
CA ARG A 37 -0.22 -5.61 -13.65
C ARG A 37 0.55 -4.59 -12.81
N LEU A 38 0.45 -4.65 -11.49
CA LEU A 38 1.23 -3.78 -10.62
C LEU A 38 2.70 -4.20 -10.69
N ASP A 39 3.58 -3.27 -11.08
CA ASP A 39 5.03 -3.49 -11.10
C ASP A 39 5.60 -3.86 -9.73
N VAL A 40 4.99 -3.30 -8.68
CA VAL A 40 5.29 -3.60 -7.28
C VAL A 40 4.01 -4.01 -6.59
N GLN A 41 3.99 -5.22 -6.02
CA GLN A 41 2.90 -5.64 -5.15
C GLN A 41 3.00 -4.91 -3.79
N PRO A 42 1.87 -4.45 -3.24
CA PRO A 42 1.86 -3.84 -1.93
C PRO A 42 2.19 -4.89 -0.85
N ASP A 43 2.93 -4.48 0.18
CA ASP A 43 3.16 -5.29 1.37
C ASP A 43 1.89 -5.44 2.22
N HIS A 44 0.93 -4.50 2.05
CA HIS A 44 -0.40 -4.57 2.63
C HIS A 44 -1.42 -3.78 1.81
N VAL A 45 -2.65 -4.29 1.75
CA VAL A 45 -3.79 -3.61 1.15
C VAL A 45 -4.75 -3.27 2.28
N ALA A 46 -4.94 -1.98 2.51
CA ALA A 46 -5.74 -1.45 3.61
C ALA A 46 -7.08 -0.90 3.09
N THR A 47 -8.17 -1.08 3.84
CA THR A 47 -9.49 -0.59 3.40
C THR A 47 -9.57 0.93 3.36
N ASP A 48 -8.84 1.61 4.25
CA ASP A 48 -8.69 3.06 4.33
C ASP A 48 -7.38 3.46 5.03
N LEU A 49 -7.20 4.75 5.32
CA LEU A 49 -6.00 5.27 5.97
C LEU A 49 -5.86 4.81 7.42
N LEU A 50 -6.96 4.64 8.16
CA LEU A 50 -6.91 4.22 9.56
C LEU A 50 -6.37 2.79 9.65
N ASP A 51 -6.92 1.89 8.83
CA ASP A 51 -6.45 0.49 8.71
C ASP A 51 -4.95 0.43 8.34
N ALA A 52 -4.51 1.28 7.41
CA ALA A 52 -3.09 1.36 7.05
C ALA A 52 -2.19 1.78 8.23
N VAL A 53 -2.63 2.75 9.05
CA VAL A 53 -1.89 3.20 10.23
C VAL A 53 -1.83 2.10 11.28
N ASP A 54 -2.94 1.42 11.53
CA ASP A 54 -2.99 0.30 12.49
C ASP A 54 -2.03 -0.82 12.10
N TRP A 55 -1.97 -1.17 10.81
CA TRP A 55 -0.99 -2.12 10.28
C TRP A 55 0.46 -1.67 10.50
N VAL A 56 0.76 -0.38 10.25
CA VAL A 56 2.12 0.17 10.48
C VAL A 56 2.51 0.10 11.95
N LEU A 57 1.61 0.46 12.86
CA LEU A 57 1.87 0.44 14.30
C LEU A 57 2.05 -0.98 14.83
N ALA A 58 1.20 -1.92 14.43
CA ALA A 58 1.31 -3.33 14.81
C ALA A 58 2.67 -3.94 14.45
N ARG A 59 3.27 -3.51 13.33
CA ARG A 59 4.60 -3.97 12.88
C ARG A 59 5.76 -3.35 13.62
N ARG A 60 5.60 -2.18 14.23
CA ARG A 60 6.66 -1.48 14.98
C ARG A 60 6.80 -1.95 16.42
N VAL A 61 5.71 -2.45 17.01
CA VAL A 61 5.70 -2.92 18.41
C VAL A 61 6.35 -4.30 18.56
N ALA A 62 6.62 -5.01 17.46
CA ALA A 62 7.27 -6.32 17.45
C ALA A 62 8.82 -6.29 17.48
N ALA A 63 9.43 -5.17 17.90
CA ALA A 63 10.88 -4.98 18.01
C ALA A 63 11.33 -4.76 19.45
#